data_AF-A0A349HQW3-F1
#
_entry.id   AF-A0A349HQW3-F1
#
_cell.length_a   1.000
_cell.length_b   1.000
_cell.length_c   1.000
_cell.angle_alpha   90.00
_cell.angle_beta   90.00
_cell.angle_gamma   90.00
#
_symmetry.space_group_name_H-M   'P 1'
#
loop_
_entity.id
_entity.type
_entity.pdbx_description
1 polymer ?
#
loop_
_entity_poly.entity_id
_entity_poly.type
_entity_poly.pdbx_seq_one_letter_code
_entity_poly.pdbx_strand_id
1 'polypeptide(L)'
;MTTPTDHLKLKMYDTITDASALFQTFREDLAGNSPMSNMSIIDSWAESVSGSIASIAEYSGINIISASYVSENFYASSASAISEYKKDMQITLILDKTNDGVVTLNINSLGTKALNKIDVNGN
;
A
#
# COMPACT_ATOMS: atom_id res chain seq x y z
N MET A 1 -25.18 -20.81 21.70
CA MET A 1 -24.62 -19.50 22.12
C MET A 1 -23.80 -18.99 20.96
N THR A 2 -24.02 -17.75 20.54
CA THR A 2 -23.36 -17.18 19.36
C THR A 2 -21.84 -17.28 19.46
N THR A 3 -21.19 -17.61 18.34
CA THR A 3 -19.72 -17.66 18.27
C THR A 3 -19.18 -16.30 17.80
N PRO A 4 -18.29 -15.64 18.56
CA PRO A 4 -17.67 -14.39 18.10
C PRO A 4 -16.66 -14.63 16.98
N THR A 5 -16.58 -13.72 16.00
CA THR A 5 -15.47 -13.68 15.04
C THR A 5 -14.15 -13.35 15.72
N ASP A 6 -13.03 -13.73 15.10
CA ASP A 6 -11.70 -13.42 15.63
C ASP A 6 -11.45 -11.91 15.69
N HIS A 7 -11.81 -11.20 14.60
CA HIS A 7 -11.71 -9.75 14.48
C HIS A 7 -13.04 -9.08 14.86
N LEU A 8 -12.97 -8.02 15.67
CA LEU A 8 -14.10 -7.22 16.15
C LEU A 8 -15.15 -7.95 16.99
N LYS A 9 -14.98 -9.26 17.24
CA LYS A 9 -15.88 -10.09 18.07
C LYS A 9 -17.35 -10.00 17.64
N LEU A 10 -17.59 -9.94 16.34
CA LEU A 10 -18.93 -9.90 15.75
C LEU A 10 -19.63 -11.23 16.05
N LYS A 11 -20.93 -11.16 16.36
CA LYS A 11 -21.72 -12.36 16.66
C LYS A 11 -22.02 -13.11 15.36
N MET A 12 -21.64 -14.37 15.31
CA MET A 12 -22.08 -15.32 14.30
C MET A 12 -23.12 -16.28 14.88
N TYR A 13 -24.19 -16.49 14.13
CA TYR A 13 -25.28 -17.39 14.48
C TYR A 13 -25.11 -18.70 13.74
N ASP A 14 -25.06 -19.81 14.47
CA ASP A 14 -25.05 -21.14 13.89
C ASP A 14 -26.48 -21.69 13.79
N THR A 15 -26.86 -22.13 12.59
CA THR A 15 -28.24 -22.54 12.30
C THR A 15 -28.71 -23.79 13.07
N ILE A 16 -27.80 -24.53 13.71
CA ILE A 16 -28.10 -25.78 14.43
C ILE A 16 -28.10 -25.53 15.94
N THR A 17 -27.13 -24.78 16.46
CA THR A 17 -26.87 -24.58 17.88
C THR A 17 -27.42 -23.27 18.43
N ASP A 18 -27.72 -22.30 17.55
CA ASP A 18 -28.38 -21.04 17.89
C ASP A 18 -29.82 -20.95 17.33
N ALA A 19 -30.39 -22.08 16.93
CA ALA A 19 -31.78 -22.15 16.44
C ALA A 19 -32.81 -21.63 17.47
N SER A 20 -32.45 -21.61 18.76
CA SER A 20 -33.27 -21.04 19.84
C SER A 20 -33.07 -19.54 20.07
N ALA A 21 -32.11 -18.89 19.39
CA ALA A 21 -32.04 -17.44 19.41
C ALA A 21 -33.34 -16.90 18.80
N LEU A 22 -34.07 -16.07 19.55
CA LEU A 22 -35.30 -15.48 19.05
C LEU A 22 -34.96 -14.68 17.79
N PHE A 23 -35.72 -14.88 16.70
CA PHE A 23 -35.55 -14.15 15.44
C PHE A 23 -35.40 -12.63 15.66
N GLN A 24 -36.06 -12.10 16.70
CA GLN A 24 -35.93 -10.72 17.16
C GLN A 24 -34.48 -10.35 17.53
N THR A 25 -33.78 -11.16 18.31
CA THR A 25 -32.39 -10.92 18.75
C THR A 25 -31.43 -10.91 17.56
N PHE A 26 -31.60 -11.82 16.61
CA PHE A 26 -30.85 -11.83 15.36
C PHE A 26 -31.08 -10.52 14.56
N ARG A 27 -32.33 -10.07 14.45
CA ARG A 27 -32.68 -8.83 13.75
C ARG A 27 -32.13 -7.59 14.45
N GLU A 28 -32.13 -7.56 15.78
CA GLU A 28 -31.56 -6.47 16.58
C GLU A 28 -30.03 -6.36 16.43
N ASP A 29 -29.33 -7.51 16.38
CA ASP A 29 -27.89 -7.57 16.16
C ASP A 29 -27.47 -7.16 14.72
N LEU A 30 -28.38 -7.29 13.75
CA LEU A 30 -28.17 -6.86 12.36
C LEU A 30 -28.60 -5.41 12.10
N ALA A 31 -29.64 -4.93 12.77
CA ALA A 31 -30.28 -3.65 12.44
C ALA A 31 -29.58 -2.41 13.02
N GLY A 32 -28.58 -2.57 13.88
CA GLY A 32 -27.92 -1.41 14.52
C GLY A 32 -28.69 -0.83 15.71
N ASN A 33 -29.79 -1.47 16.15
CA ASN A 33 -30.67 -0.94 17.19
C ASN A 33 -30.12 -1.11 18.62
N SER A 34 -29.04 -1.88 18.78
CA SER A 34 -28.34 -2.07 20.05
C SER A 34 -26.89 -1.59 19.91
N PRO A 35 -26.31 -0.93 20.93
CA PRO A 35 -24.88 -0.59 20.95
C PRO A 35 -23.97 -1.82 20.82
N MET A 36 -24.48 -3.02 21.12
CA MET A 36 -23.77 -4.29 21.01
C MET A 36 -24.10 -5.07 19.72
N SER A 37 -24.84 -4.45 18.80
CA SER A 37 -25.10 -5.02 17.48
C SER A 37 -23.83 -5.06 16.64
N ASN A 38 -23.77 -5.96 15.65
CA ASN A 38 -22.62 -6.05 14.75
C ASN A 38 -22.42 -4.73 13.98
N MET A 39 -23.52 -4.05 13.61
CA MET A 39 -23.45 -2.77 12.90
C MET A 39 -22.84 -1.66 13.76
N SER A 40 -23.25 -1.51 15.02
CA SER A 40 -22.69 -0.50 15.92
C SER A 40 -21.21 -0.78 16.26
N ILE A 41 -20.82 -2.06 16.36
CA ILE A 41 -19.41 -2.44 16.58
C ILE A 41 -18.56 -2.07 15.36
N ILE A 42 -19.05 -2.33 14.15
CA ILE A 42 -18.35 -1.98 12.90
C ILE A 42 -18.23 -0.47 12.76
N ASP A 43 -19.30 0.27 13.02
CA ASP A 43 -19.34 1.73 12.94
C ASP A 43 -18.33 2.37 13.90
N SER A 44 -18.37 1.95 15.17
CA SER A 44 -17.41 2.43 16.18
C SER A 44 -15.95 2.07 15.84
N TRP A 45 -15.70 0.87 15.30
CA TRP A 45 -14.37 0.52 14.82
C TRP A 45 -13.95 1.44 13.67
N ALA A 46 -14.81 1.65 12.68
CA ALA A 46 -14.51 2.49 11.52
C ALA A 46 -14.22 3.94 11.93
N GLU A 47 -14.94 4.49 12.91
CA GLU A 47 -14.64 5.81 13.49
C GLU A 47 -13.29 5.84 14.25
N SER A 48 -12.92 4.73 14.90
CA SER A 48 -11.66 4.63 15.66
C SER A 48 -10.42 4.42 14.79
N VAL A 49 -10.59 3.92 13.55
CA VAL A 49 -9.49 3.70 12.63
C VAL A 49 -9.21 4.97 11.83
N SER A 50 -8.12 5.65 12.21
CA SER A 50 -7.48 6.66 11.37
C SER A 50 -6.77 5.97 10.19
N GLY A 51 -7.51 5.65 9.14
CA GLY A 51 -6.95 5.24 7.85
C GLY A 51 -6.88 6.43 6.90
N SER A 52 -5.68 6.79 6.43
CA SER A 52 -5.55 7.80 5.39
C SER A 52 -5.19 7.14 4.05
N ILE A 53 -6.03 7.35 3.03
CA ILE A 53 -5.66 7.00 1.65
C ILE A 53 -4.37 7.75 1.27
N ALA A 54 -4.16 8.96 1.81
CA ALA A 54 -2.91 9.70 1.61
C ALA A 54 -1.71 9.01 2.29
N SER A 55 -1.87 8.38 3.46
CA SER A 55 -0.75 7.62 4.07
C SER A 55 -0.40 6.35 3.29
N ILE A 56 -1.38 5.75 2.60
CA ILE A 56 -1.12 4.63 1.67
C ILE A 56 -0.47 5.15 0.38
N ALA A 57 -0.89 6.32 -0.11
CA ALA A 57 -0.31 6.95 -1.30
C ALA A 57 1.12 7.50 -1.06
N GLU A 58 1.43 7.94 0.15
CA GLU A 58 2.80 8.28 0.59
C GLU A 58 3.70 7.04 0.65
N TYR A 59 3.11 5.84 0.74
CA TYR A 59 3.80 4.57 0.48
C TYR A 59 3.97 4.31 -1.03
N SER A 60 4.36 5.34 -1.78
CA SER A 60 4.83 5.18 -3.14
C SER A 60 6.20 4.49 -3.08
N GLY A 61 6.25 3.18 -3.31
CA GLY A 61 7.50 2.44 -3.53
C GLY A 61 8.31 2.93 -4.75
N ILE A 62 7.81 3.93 -5.47
CA ILE A 62 8.43 4.57 -6.62
C ILE A 62 9.24 5.76 -6.14
N ASN A 63 10.56 5.68 -6.33
CA ASN A 63 11.49 6.77 -6.03
C ASN A 63 11.69 7.59 -7.32
N ILE A 64 11.13 8.79 -7.37
CA ILE A 64 11.32 9.71 -8.49
C ILE A 64 12.62 10.48 -8.24
N ILE A 65 13.62 10.29 -9.12
CA ILE A 65 14.96 10.85 -8.96
C ILE A 65 15.30 11.70 -10.18
N SER A 66 15.54 12.99 -9.94
CA SER A 66 16.13 13.88 -10.95
C SER A 66 17.65 13.72 -10.93
N ALA A 67 18.24 13.38 -12.08
CA ALA A 67 19.69 13.25 -12.21
C ALA A 67 20.25 14.26 -13.21
N SER A 68 21.49 14.69 -12.96
CA SER A 68 22.26 15.58 -13.83
C SER A 68 23.16 14.77 -14.76
N TYR A 69 23.28 15.20 -16.01
CA TYR A 69 24.24 14.66 -16.96
C TYR A 69 25.67 14.91 -16.46
N VAL A 70 26.50 13.86 -16.45
CA VAL A 70 27.93 13.96 -16.13
C VAL A 70 28.78 13.72 -17.37
N SER A 71 28.51 12.63 -18.07
CA SER A 71 29.14 12.28 -19.35
C SER A 71 28.21 11.39 -20.16
N GLU A 72 28.63 11.01 -21.37
CA GLU A 72 27.85 10.11 -22.22
C GLU A 72 27.44 8.85 -21.44
N ASN A 73 26.15 8.53 -21.45
CA ASN A 73 25.55 7.39 -20.75
C ASN A 73 25.73 7.37 -19.22
N PHE A 74 26.17 8.47 -18.60
CA PHE A 74 26.42 8.53 -17.15
C PHE A 74 25.79 9.78 -16.51
N TYR A 75 24.95 9.52 -15.51
CA TYR A 75 24.20 10.52 -14.77
C TYR A 75 24.45 10.40 -13.27
N ALA A 76 24.41 11.52 -12.56
CA ALA A 76 24.55 11.56 -11.12
C ALA A 76 23.42 12.34 -10.47
N SER A 77 23.01 11.93 -9.27
CA SER A 77 21.99 12.63 -8.49
C SER A 77 22.39 12.72 -7.02
N SER A 78 21.92 13.77 -6.36
CA SER A 78 21.93 13.90 -4.90
C SER A 78 20.48 13.87 -4.40
N ALA A 79 20.03 12.75 -3.86
CA ALA A 79 18.66 12.57 -3.39
C ALA A 79 18.66 12.15 -1.92
N SER A 80 18.27 13.05 -1.02
CA SER A 80 18.29 12.79 0.43
C SER A 80 17.47 11.57 0.87
N ALA A 81 16.48 11.16 0.07
CA ALA A 81 15.63 10.01 0.33
C ALA A 81 16.30 8.64 0.09
N ILE A 82 17.44 8.57 -0.60
CA ILE A 82 18.11 7.30 -0.94
C ILE A 82 19.44 7.18 -0.20
N SER A 83 19.49 6.39 0.87
CA SER A 83 20.73 6.08 1.59
C SER A 83 21.42 4.79 1.11
N GLU A 84 20.70 3.93 0.39
CA GLU A 84 21.22 2.68 -0.20
C GLU A 84 20.35 2.23 -1.38
N TYR A 85 20.91 1.42 -2.29
CA TYR A 85 20.13 0.72 -3.31
C TYR A 85 19.53 -0.55 -2.73
N LYS A 86 18.19 -0.63 -2.69
CA LYS A 86 17.47 -1.83 -2.26
C LYS A 86 17.07 -2.69 -3.45
N LYS A 87 16.95 -4.00 -3.23
CA LYS A 87 16.37 -4.92 -4.21
C LYS A 87 14.93 -4.47 -4.54
N ASP A 88 14.56 -4.56 -5.81
CA ASP A 88 13.22 -4.22 -6.34
C ASP A 88 12.82 -2.73 -6.17
N MET A 89 13.78 -1.85 -5.86
CA MET A 89 13.55 -0.40 -5.83
C MET A 89 13.33 0.14 -7.25
N GLN A 90 12.16 0.72 -7.50
CA GLN A 90 11.85 1.35 -8.78
C GLN A 90 12.38 2.79 -8.81
N ILE A 91 13.20 3.08 -9.81
CA ILE A 91 13.77 4.41 -10.08
C ILE A 91 13.34 4.82 -11.49
N THR A 92 12.66 5.96 -11.59
CA THR A 92 12.30 6.55 -12.89
C THR A 92 13.31 7.65 -13.22
N LEU A 93 14.05 7.47 -14.32
CA LEU A 93 14.94 8.48 -14.89
C LEU A 93 14.39 8.92 -16.25
N ILE A 94 14.18 10.23 -16.41
CA ILE A 94 13.74 10.82 -17.68
C ILE A 94 14.97 11.44 -18.35
N LEU A 95 15.18 11.11 -19.63
CA LEU A 95 16.26 11.63 -20.46
C LEU A 95 15.70 12.60 -21.50
N ASP A 96 16.42 13.67 -21.77
CA ASP A 96 16.07 14.70 -22.75
C ASP A 96 16.48 14.34 -24.19
N LYS A 97 17.26 13.27 -24.36
CA LYS A 97 17.77 12.78 -25.64
C LYS A 97 17.65 11.26 -25.75
N THR A 98 17.45 10.79 -26.97
CA THR A 98 17.51 9.36 -27.29
C THR A 98 18.89 8.80 -26.95
N ASN A 99 18.89 7.61 -26.37
CA ASN A 99 20.09 6.92 -25.94
C ASN A 99 20.02 5.45 -26.36
N ASP A 100 21.03 4.96 -27.06
CA ASP A 100 21.07 3.58 -27.57
C ASP A 100 21.97 2.65 -26.73
N GLY A 101 22.79 3.21 -25.83
CA GLY A 101 23.75 2.47 -24.98
C GLY A 101 23.24 2.10 -23.59
N VAL A 102 24.06 1.44 -22.77
CA VAL A 102 23.70 1.18 -21.36
C VAL A 102 23.79 2.49 -20.57
N VAL A 103 22.66 2.98 -20.06
CA VAL A 103 22.63 4.16 -19.20
C VAL A 103 22.98 3.76 -17.78
N THR A 104 23.82 4.57 -17.13
CA THR A 104 24.24 4.36 -15.75
C THR A 104 23.91 5.56 -14.87
N LEU A 105 23.53 5.27 -13.63
CA LEU A 105 23.14 6.26 -12.63
C LEU A 105 23.90 6.02 -11.33
N ASN A 106 24.45 7.09 -10.75
CA ASN A 106 25.01 7.09 -9.40
C ASN A 106 24.27 8.11 -8.53
N ILE A 107 23.61 7.63 -7.48
CA ILE A 107 22.89 8.46 -6.52
C ILE A 107 23.70 8.51 -5.23
N ASN A 108 23.98 9.71 -4.73
CA ASN A 108 24.70 9.95 -3.46
C ASN A 108 26.06 9.25 -3.36
N SER A 109 26.74 8.99 -4.48
CA SER A 109 28.01 8.25 -4.51
C SER A 109 27.94 6.82 -3.94
N LEU A 110 26.74 6.22 -3.90
CA LEU A 110 26.51 4.86 -3.40
C LEU A 110 26.99 3.77 -4.37
N GLY A 111 27.47 4.17 -5.54
CA GLY A 111 27.99 3.31 -6.59
C GLY A 111 27.16 3.42 -7.87
N THR A 112 27.79 3.07 -8.99
CA THR A 112 27.17 3.15 -10.32
C THR A 112 26.29 1.93 -10.57
N LYS A 113 25.05 2.17 -11.00
CA LYS A 113 24.10 1.12 -11.42
C LYS A 113 23.72 1.30 -12.89
N ALA A 114 23.74 0.19 -13.64
CA ALA A 114 23.15 0.14 -14.97
C ALA A 114 21.62 0.16 -14.85
N LEU A 115 20.96 0.94 -15.70
CA LEU A 115 19.51 1.04 -15.74
C LEU A 115 18.95 0.11 -16.82
N ASN A 116 17.87 -0.59 -16.47
CA ASN A 116 17.05 -1.29 -17.45
C ASN A 116 16.17 -0.27 -18.16
N LYS A 117 16.17 -0.32 -19.49
CA LYS A 117 15.28 0.50 -20.32
C LYS A 117 13.99 -0.27 -20.51
N ILE A 118 12.87 0.42 -20.41
CA ILE A 118 11.55 -0.10 -20.75
C ILE A 118 11.08 0.71 -21.96
N ASP A 119 10.85 0.05 -23.09
CA ASP A 119 10.35 0.70 -24.30
C ASP A 119 8.84 1.05 -24.21
N VAL A 120 8.30 1.70 -25.24
CA VAL A 120 6.86 2.07 -25.30
C VAL A 120 5.91 0.87 -25.27
N ASN A 121 6.42 -0.35 -25.48
CA ASN A 121 5.66 -1.59 -25.45
C ASN A 121 5.85 -2.35 -24.11
N GLY A 122 6.66 -1.81 -23.18
CA GLY A 122 6.90 -2.44 -21.89
C GLY A 122 8.04 -3.47 -21.87
N ASN A 123 8.89 -3.52 -22.91
CA ASN A 123 10.01 -4.45 -23.01
C ASN A 123 11.32 -3.87 -22.46
#